data_AF-A0A016TT62-F1
#
_entry.id   AF-A0A016TT62-F1
#
_cell.length_a   1.000
_cell.length_b   1.000
_cell.length_c   1.000
_cell.angle_alpha   90.00
_cell.angle_beta   90.00
_cell.angle_gamma   90.00
#
_symmetry.space_group_name_H-M   'P 1'
#
loop_
_entity.id
_entity.type
_entity.pdbx_description
1 polymer ?
#
loop_
_entity_poly.entity_id
_entity_poly.type
_entity_poly.pdbx_seq_one_letter_code
_entity_poly.pdbx_strand_id
1 'polypeptide(L)'
;MGRYIRNPYVGKEATSSEEVTEKWLEQAVKIIADQIINREFDDEELQDVGPYTGLSGVAFALNKAAPIVGSKATSTAEKCWQYCERASRICTLESFQQRIRRDSGYAGIGARSAVGQTGDPSSIRCLP
;
A
#
# COMPACT_ATOMS: atom_id res chain seq x y z
N MET A 1 -15.45 -1.48 -32.21
CA MET A 1 -15.88 -1.50 -30.80
C MET A 1 -15.19 -0.37 -30.06
N GLY A 2 -15.94 0.44 -29.29
CA GLY A 2 -15.37 1.52 -28.49
C GLY A 2 -14.52 0.97 -27.34
N ARG A 3 -13.41 1.64 -27.03
CA ARG A 3 -12.47 1.24 -25.96
C ARG A 3 -12.94 1.62 -24.54
N TYR A 4 -14.10 2.26 -24.40
CA TYR A 4 -14.57 2.84 -23.14
C TYR A 4 -16.04 2.54 -22.90
N ILE A 5 -16.36 2.27 -21.63
CA ILE A 5 -17.74 2.18 -21.13
C ILE A 5 -18.26 3.61 -20.94
N ARG A 6 -19.50 3.87 -21.35
CA ARG A 6 -20.13 5.18 -21.10
C ARG A 6 -20.26 5.39 -19.60
N ASN A 7 -19.71 6.50 -19.11
CA ASN A 7 -19.80 6.87 -17.70
C ASN A 7 -21.28 7.15 -17.34
N PRO A 8 -21.90 6.37 -16.43
CA PRO A 8 -23.30 6.54 -16.06
C PRO A 8 -23.56 7.78 -15.19
N TYR A 9 -22.51 8.41 -14.67
CA TYR A 9 -22.60 9.53 -13.74
C TYR A 9 -22.56 10.91 -14.41
N VAL A 10 -22.39 10.97 -15.74
CA VAL A 10 -22.39 12.23 -16.49
C VAL A 10 -23.75 12.93 -16.36
N GLY A 11 -23.76 14.18 -15.89
CA GLY A 11 -24.96 14.96 -15.59
C GLY A 11 -25.59 14.70 -14.22
N LYS A 12 -25.01 13.80 -13.42
CA LYS A 12 -25.45 13.45 -12.04
C LYS A 12 -24.28 13.49 -11.05
N GLU A 13 -23.20 14.16 -11.41
CA GLU A 13 -21.92 14.11 -10.70
C GLU A 13 -22.07 14.57 -9.25
N ALA A 14 -22.79 15.69 -9.03
CA ALA A 14 -23.02 16.24 -7.70
C ALA A 14 -23.78 15.25 -6.81
N THR A 15 -24.93 14.76 -7.27
CA THR A 15 -25.78 13.83 -6.52
C THR A 15 -25.09 12.50 -6.25
N SER A 16 -24.33 11.96 -7.21
CA SER A 16 -23.63 10.68 -7.03
C SER A 16 -22.37 10.82 -6.18
N SER A 17 -21.77 12.00 -6.09
CA SER A 17 -20.64 12.23 -5.17
C SER A 17 -21.08 12.20 -3.71
N GLU A 18 -22.31 12.61 -3.40
CA GLU A 18 -22.87 12.60 -2.04
C GLU A 18 -23.14 11.18 -1.53
N GLU A 19 -23.36 10.21 -2.43
CA GLU A 19 -23.55 8.80 -2.08
C GLU A 19 -22.25 8.15 -1.57
N VAL A 20 -21.09 8.65 -2.00
CA VAL A 20 -19.77 8.12 -1.64
C VAL A 20 -19.32 8.75 -0.32
N THR A 21 -19.82 8.18 0.78
CA THR A 21 -19.40 8.57 2.13
C THR A 21 -18.12 7.87 2.56
N GLU A 22 -17.42 8.42 3.57
CA GLU A 22 -16.25 7.77 4.18
C GLU A 22 -16.57 6.36 4.68
N LYS A 23 -17.74 6.19 5.33
CA LYS A 23 -18.22 4.87 5.78
C LYS A 23 -18.41 3.90 4.63
N TRP A 24 -18.94 4.38 3.50
CA TRP A 24 -19.10 3.57 2.31
C TRP A 24 -17.74 3.12 1.75
N LEU A 25 -16.76 4.03 1.70
CA LEU A 25 -15.40 3.71 1.28
C LEU A 25 -14.72 2.70 2.21
N GLU A 26 -14.84 2.88 3.53
CA GLU A 26 -14.29 1.93 4.50
C GLU A 26 -14.92 0.54 4.35
N GLN A 27 -16.24 0.45 4.13
CA GLN A 27 -16.93 -0.81 3.89
C GLN A 27 -16.45 -1.46 2.59
N ALA A 28 -16.32 -0.68 1.51
CA ALA A 28 -15.79 -1.17 0.24
C ALA A 28 -14.37 -1.72 0.39
N VAL A 29 -13.48 -1.00 1.08
CA VAL A 29 -12.10 -1.44 1.36
C VAL A 29 -12.10 -2.75 2.15
N LYS A 30 -12.96 -2.88 3.18
CA LYS A 30 -13.09 -4.12 3.96
C LYS A 30 -13.53 -5.30 3.11
N ILE A 31 -14.52 -5.12 2.24
CA ILE A 31 -15.02 -6.18 1.35
C ILE A 31 -13.91 -6.69 0.43
N ILE A 32 -13.23 -5.78 -0.26
CA ILE A 32 -12.16 -6.16 -1.20
C ILE A 32 -10.97 -6.77 -0.45
N ALA A 33 -10.56 -6.20 0.68
CA ALA A 33 -9.47 -6.74 1.47
C ALA A 33 -9.79 -8.15 1.99
N ASP A 34 -11.02 -8.40 2.46
CA ASP A 34 -11.40 -9.74 2.94
C ASP A 34 -11.44 -10.77 1.80
N GLN A 35 -11.88 -10.38 0.60
CA GLN A 35 -11.77 -11.23 -0.59
C GLN A 35 -10.31 -11.59 -0.91
N ILE A 36 -9.40 -10.61 -0.85
CA ILE A 36 -7.97 -10.85 -1.08
C ILE A 36 -7.36 -11.72 0.03
N ILE A 37 -7.75 -11.51 1.28
CA ILE A 37 -7.19 -12.24 2.42
C ILE A 37 -7.64 -13.70 2.42
N ASN A 38 -8.89 -13.97 2.02
CA ASN A 38 -9.47 -15.30 2.06
C ASN A 38 -9.26 -16.09 0.74
N ARG A 39 -8.62 -15.51 -0.27
CA ARG A 39 -8.26 -16.23 -1.49
C ARG A 39 -6.99 -17.06 -1.27
N GLU A 40 -6.88 -18.16 -2.00
CA GLU A 40 -5.62 -18.90 -2.11
C GLU A 40 -4.76 -18.29 -3.22
N PHE A 41 -3.45 -18.24 -2.99
CA PHE A 41 -2.48 -17.83 -4.01
C PHE A 41 -2.00 -19.06 -4.75
N ASP A 42 -2.07 -19.03 -6.08
CA ASP A 42 -1.60 -20.14 -6.91
C ASP A 42 -0.07 -20.07 -7.14
N ASP A 43 0.48 -21.15 -7.71
CA ASP A 43 1.93 -21.29 -7.93
C ASP A 43 2.49 -20.27 -8.95
N GLU A 44 1.65 -19.73 -9.83
CA GLU A 44 2.05 -18.72 -10.82
C GLU A 44 2.13 -17.33 -10.16
N GLU A 45 1.14 -16.95 -9.35
CA GLU A 45 1.15 -15.74 -8.53
C GLU A 45 2.31 -15.74 -7.54
N LEU A 46 2.66 -16.89 -6.96
CA LEU A 46 3.81 -17.02 -6.05
C LEU A 46 5.16 -16.80 -6.75
N GLN A 47 5.22 -16.92 -8.07
CA GLN A 47 6.42 -16.64 -8.86
C GLN A 47 6.50 -15.19 -9.35
N ASP A 48 5.35 -14.52 -9.57
CA ASP A 48 5.33 -13.09 -9.89
C ASP A 48 5.43 -12.24 -8.61
N VAL A 49 6.63 -11.72 -8.38
CA VAL A 49 6.94 -10.86 -7.23
C VAL A 49 6.87 -9.36 -7.56
N GLY A 50 6.52 -9.00 -8.80
CA GLY A 50 6.52 -7.62 -9.26
C GLY A 50 5.44 -6.75 -8.59
N PRO A 51 5.65 -5.43 -8.47
CA PRO A 51 4.67 -4.54 -7.84
C PRO A 51 3.45 -4.25 -8.72
N TYR A 52 3.55 -4.53 -10.03
CA TYR A 52 2.51 -4.21 -11.01
C TYR A 52 1.48 -5.34 -11.18
N THR A 53 1.94 -6.59 -11.21
CA THR A 53 1.12 -7.79 -11.46
C THR A 53 1.26 -8.85 -10.37
N GLY A 54 2.27 -8.72 -9.52
CA GLY A 54 2.67 -9.75 -8.57
C GLY A 54 2.31 -9.46 -7.12
N LEU A 55 2.76 -10.36 -6.25
CA LEU A 55 2.41 -10.37 -4.82
C LEU A 55 2.88 -9.14 -4.05
N SER A 56 3.92 -8.44 -4.49
CA SER A 56 4.38 -7.22 -3.80
C SER A 56 3.37 -6.08 -3.95
N GLY A 57 2.61 -6.02 -5.05
CA GLY A 57 1.49 -5.10 -5.22
C GLY A 57 0.33 -5.41 -4.29
N VAL A 58 -0.02 -6.70 -4.15
CA VAL A 58 -1.04 -7.18 -3.21
C VAL A 58 -0.66 -6.86 -1.76
N ALA A 59 0.59 -7.12 -1.40
CA ALA A 59 1.13 -6.81 -0.09
C ALA A 59 1.06 -5.30 0.21
N PHE A 60 1.41 -4.47 -0.76
CA PHE A 60 1.30 -3.02 -0.63
C PHE A 60 -0.15 -2.56 -0.42
N ALA A 61 -1.09 -3.08 -1.22
CA ALA A 61 -2.50 -2.73 -1.11
C ALA A 61 -3.07 -3.10 0.27
N LEU A 62 -2.78 -4.31 0.76
CA LEU A 62 -3.20 -4.76 2.09
C LEU A 62 -2.56 -3.95 3.22
N ASN A 63 -1.30 -3.54 3.08
CA ASN A 63 -0.63 -2.67 4.05
C ASN A 63 -1.30 -1.31 4.16
N LYS A 64 -1.71 -0.73 3.03
CA LYS A 64 -2.44 0.55 3.01
C LYS A 64 -3.86 0.40 3.56
N ALA A 65 -4.48 -0.77 3.40
CA ALA A 65 -5.79 -1.08 3.96
C ALA A 65 -5.74 -1.43 5.47
N ALA A 66 -4.57 -1.76 6.02
CA ALA A 66 -4.42 -2.23 7.40
C ALA A 66 -5.02 -1.31 8.49
N PRO A 67 -4.94 0.04 8.41
CA PRO A 67 -5.59 0.90 9.40
C PRO A 67 -7.12 0.74 9.45
N ILE A 68 -7.74 0.34 8.34
CA ILE A 68 -9.20 0.21 8.20
C ILE A 68 -9.66 -1.24 8.47
N VAL A 69 -8.89 -2.21 7.98
CA VAL A 69 -9.24 -3.65 7.99
C VAL A 69 -8.72 -4.35 9.24
N GLY A 70 -7.65 -3.82 9.84
CA GLY A 70 -7.02 -4.35 11.04
C GLY A 70 -5.89 -5.35 10.76
N SER A 71 -5.46 -6.03 11.82
CA SER A 71 -4.26 -6.87 11.86
C SER A 71 -4.24 -8.05 10.88
N LYS A 72 -5.42 -8.51 10.43
CA LYS A 72 -5.55 -9.56 9.42
C LYS A 72 -4.91 -9.13 8.09
N ALA A 73 -5.13 -7.87 7.68
CA ALA A 73 -4.53 -7.32 6.48
C ALA A 73 -3.01 -7.18 6.61
N THR A 74 -2.51 -6.69 7.76
CA THR A 74 -1.07 -6.60 8.03
C THR A 74 -0.40 -7.98 7.98
N SER A 75 -1.02 -8.99 8.59
CA SER A 75 -0.47 -10.35 8.65
C SER A 75 -0.41 -11.00 7.26
N THR A 76 -1.44 -10.80 6.43
CA THR A 76 -1.44 -11.33 5.06
C THR A 76 -0.46 -10.57 4.17
N ALA A 77 -0.35 -9.25 4.32
CA ALA A 77 0.65 -8.46 3.62
C ALA A 77 2.08 -8.94 3.96
N GLU A 78 2.34 -9.22 5.24
CA GLU A 78 3.62 -9.78 5.71
C GLU A 78 3.95 -11.12 5.08
N LYS A 79 2.97 -12.04 5.03
CA LYS A 79 3.15 -13.30 4.31
C LYS A 79 3.50 -13.09 2.84
N CYS A 80 2.83 -12.16 2.17
CA CYS A 80 3.11 -11.84 0.77
C CYS A 80 4.52 -11.27 0.59
N TRP A 81 4.99 -10.40 1.48
CA TRP A 81 6.38 -9.92 1.44
C TRP A 81 7.38 -11.05 1.66
N GLN A 82 7.13 -11.98 2.59
CA GLN A 82 8.00 -13.13 2.80
C GLN A 82 8.09 -14.04 1.57
N TYR A 83 7.00 -14.23 0.83
CA TYR A 83 7.05 -14.92 -0.46
C TYR A 83 7.90 -14.15 -1.48
N CYS A 84 7.70 -12.83 -1.56
CA CYS A 84 8.50 -11.98 -2.43
C CYS A 84 9.99 -12.05 -2.09
N GLU A 85 10.37 -12.10 -0.81
CA GLU A 85 11.76 -12.23 -0.34
C GLU A 85 12.38 -13.57 -0.73
N ARG A 86 11.63 -14.66 -0.51
CA ARG A 86 12.08 -16.02 -0.83
C ARG A 86 12.32 -16.19 -2.33
N ALA A 87 11.47 -15.60 -3.16
CA ALA A 87 11.61 -15.59 -4.60
C ALA A 87 12.65 -14.55 -5.09
N SER A 88 12.82 -13.41 -4.40
CA SER A 88 13.73 -12.32 -4.78
C SER A 88 15.17 -12.48 -4.31
N ARG A 89 15.79 -13.66 -4.49
CA ARG A 89 17.27 -13.74 -4.50
C ARG A 89 17.92 -12.87 -5.60
N ILE A 90 17.13 -12.14 -6.39
CA ILE A 90 17.52 -11.25 -7.50
C ILE A 90 17.27 -9.75 -7.20
N CYS A 91 16.58 -9.36 -6.12
CA CYS A 91 16.39 -7.93 -5.80
C CYS A 91 16.21 -7.70 -4.29
N THR A 92 17.06 -6.88 -3.67
CA THR A 92 17.08 -6.70 -2.22
C THR A 92 15.87 -5.91 -1.71
N LEU A 93 15.03 -6.62 -0.96
CA LEU A 93 13.87 -6.17 -0.19
C LEU A 93 14.05 -4.82 0.51
N GLU A 94 15.24 -4.55 1.06
CA GLU A 94 15.54 -3.29 1.77
C GLU A 94 15.25 -2.06 0.90
N SER A 95 15.56 -2.11 -0.39
CA SER A 95 15.37 -0.96 -1.30
C SER A 95 13.88 -0.66 -1.54
N PHE A 96 13.04 -1.70 -1.53
CA PHE A 96 11.60 -1.59 -1.79
C PHE A 96 10.82 -1.25 -0.51
N GLN A 97 11.14 -1.92 0.61
CA GLN A 97 10.57 -1.61 1.91
C GLN A 97 10.97 -0.21 2.41
N GLN A 98 12.21 0.24 2.16
CA GLN A 98 12.62 1.62 2.48
C GLN A 98 11.86 2.65 1.64
N ARG A 99 11.55 2.37 0.37
CA ARG A 99 10.69 3.24 -0.46
C ARG A 99 9.26 3.30 0.07
N ILE A 100 8.65 2.17 0.41
CA ILE A 100 7.29 2.13 0.95
C ILE A 100 7.20 2.82 2.33
N ARG A 101 8.18 2.61 3.23
CA ARG A 101 8.23 3.32 4.52
C ARG A 101 8.40 4.83 4.35
N ARG A 102 9.20 5.26 3.38
CA ARG A 102 9.40 6.68 3.05
C ARG A 102 8.13 7.33 2.50
N ASP A 103 7.36 6.61 1.67
CA ASP A 103 6.08 7.09 1.13
C ASP A 103 4.90 6.97 2.11
N SER A 104 5.05 6.22 3.20
CA SER A 104 4.07 6.14 4.29
C SER A 104 4.17 7.31 5.28
N GLY A 105 5.19 8.16 5.17
CA GLY A 105 5.35 9.38 5.96
C GLY A 105 4.59 10.61 5.42
N TYR A 106 3.86 10.48 4.31
CA TYR A 106 3.10 11.57 3.68
C TYR A 106 1.58 11.39 3.87
N ALA A 107 1.13 11.16 5.10
CA ALA A 107 -0.25 11.37 5.51
C ALA A 107 -0.31 11.59 7.03
N GLY A 108 -0.48 12.84 7.48
CA GLY A 108 -0.92 13.12 8.85
C GLY A 108 -0.11 14.18 9.59
N ILE A 109 -0.70 15.37 9.67
CA ILE A 109 -0.37 16.46 10.58
C ILE A 109 -0.39 15.96 12.04
N GLY A 110 0.64 16.28 12.82
CA GLY A 110 0.52 16.48 14.27
C GLY A 110 0.91 15.32 15.19
N ALA A 111 2.19 15.21 15.52
CA ALA A 111 2.62 14.79 16.86
C ALA A 111 3.85 15.60 17.25
N ARG A 112 3.62 16.67 18.02
CA ARG A 112 4.63 17.38 18.78
C ARG A 112 5.39 16.37 19.66
N SER A 113 6.70 16.30 19.49
CA SER A 113 7.64 16.13 20.61
C SER A 113 8.91 16.88 20.27
N ALA A 114 8.85 18.17 20.58
CA ALA A 114 10.05 18.95 20.83
C ALA A 114 10.64 18.45 22.15
N VAL A 115 11.68 17.64 22.08
CA VAL A 115 12.65 17.48 23.18
C VAL A 115 14.05 17.53 22.56
N GLY A 116 14.74 18.64 22.84
CA GLY A 116 16.20 18.66 22.95
C GLY A 116 17.01 18.89 21.67
N GLN A 117 17.30 20.17 21.39
CA GLN A 117 18.56 20.62 20.77
C GLN A 117 19.73 20.09 21.65
N THR A 118 20.92 19.71 21.18
CA THR A 118 21.94 20.48 20.42
C THR A 118 23.06 19.51 19.98
N GLY A 119 23.72 19.74 18.83
CA GLY A 119 24.95 19.01 18.48
C GLY A 119 25.46 19.09 17.03
N ASP A 120 25.98 20.25 16.65
CA ASP A 120 27.05 20.56 15.67
C ASP A 120 26.98 20.09 14.18
N PRO A 121 26.91 21.02 13.20
CA PRO A 121 26.94 20.72 11.77
C PRO A 121 28.37 20.82 11.21
N SER A 122 29.20 19.80 11.43
CA SER A 122 30.51 19.73 10.76
C SER A 122 30.95 18.30 10.49
N SER A 123 30.37 17.68 9.45
CA SER A 123 31.05 16.65 8.64
C SER A 123 30.22 16.28 7.41
N ILE A 124 30.13 17.19 6.44
CA ILE A 124 29.93 16.79 5.04
C ILE A 124 31.35 16.65 4.47
N ARG A 125 31.84 15.42 4.32
CA ARG A 125 32.97 15.12 3.44
C ARG A 125 32.42 14.44 2.20
N CYS A 126 32.48 15.17 1.09
CA CYS A 126 32.39 14.65 -0.26
C CYS A 126 33.66 13.87 -0.59
N LEU A 127 33.49 12.62 -1.06
CA LEU A 127 34.26 11.90 -2.09
C LEU A 127 35.78 11.68 -1.81
N PRO A 128 36.49 10.76 -2.51
CA PRO A 128 36.38 10.33 -3.91
C PRO A 128 35.41 9.19 -4.21
#